data_AF-A0A8J4YBF1-F1
#
_entry.id   AF-A0A8J4YBF1-F1
#
_cell.length_a   1.000
_cell.length_b   1.000
_cell.length_c   1.000
_cell.angle_alpha   90.00
_cell.angle_beta   90.00
_cell.angle_gamma   90.00
#
_symmetry.space_group_name_H-M   'P 1'
#
loop_
_entity.id
_entity.type
_entity.pdbx_description
1 polymer ?
#
loop_
_entity_poly.entity_id
_entity_poly.type
_entity_poly.pdbx_seq_one_letter_code
_entity_poly.pdbx_strand_id
1 'polypeptide(L)'
;MTFDDYAKEDIIPTVESYGARYERVDVVFDVYKKSSLKSETRSKKGQGIRRKVTGTERDPGNWQSFLRDASNKTELFHFLAEKMCEAETTSTVIVTKGEDAISNTRKSLDAVSPCCHEEADSRIFVHARDTTTDGSKSIIIKANDTDVLVIAISVLPSLQELGLEKCGLPLAKEPRCDGFPKSMR
;
A
#
# COMPACT_ATOMS: atom_id res chain seq x y z
N MET A 1 10.25 4.16 20.25
CA MET A 1 9.15 3.74 19.38
C MET A 1 9.55 2.40 18.77
N THR A 2 8.69 1.40 18.94
CA THR A 2 8.78 0.07 18.33
C THR A 2 8.04 0.05 17.00
N PHE A 3 8.13 -1.05 16.24
CA PHE A 3 7.30 -1.19 15.04
C PHE A 3 5.80 -1.27 15.37
N ASP A 4 5.42 -1.85 16.52
CA ASP A 4 4.02 -1.81 16.99
C ASP A 4 3.59 -0.38 17.32
N ASP A 5 4.43 0.40 18.01
CA ASP A 5 4.13 1.81 18.32
C ASP A 5 3.96 2.59 17.01
N TYR A 6 4.88 2.43 16.06
CA TYR A 6 4.80 3.08 14.74
C TYR A 6 3.51 2.72 13.99
N ALA A 7 3.13 1.44 13.96
CA ALA A 7 1.89 1.03 13.31
C ALA A 7 0.65 1.63 13.99
N LYS A 8 0.61 1.63 15.33
CA LYS A 8 -0.51 2.15 16.12
C LYS A 8 -0.65 3.66 16.06
N GLU A 9 0.46 4.39 16.04
CA GLU A 9 0.45 5.86 16.10
C GLU A 9 0.31 6.50 14.71
N ASP A 10 0.96 5.96 13.67
CA ASP A 10 1.04 6.61 12.36
C ASP A 10 0.18 5.94 11.27
N ILE A 11 -0.01 4.63 11.34
CA ILE A 11 -0.56 3.84 10.23
C ILE A 11 -2.04 3.49 10.44
N ILE A 12 -2.38 2.85 11.55
CA ILE A 12 -3.74 2.38 11.86
C ILE A 12 -4.75 3.55 11.88
N PRO A 13 -4.47 4.69 12.53
CA PRO A 13 -5.42 5.82 12.55
C PRO A 13 -5.74 6.36 11.16
N THR A 14 -4.77 6.28 10.24
CA THR A 14 -4.97 6.67 8.84
C THR A 14 -5.97 5.73 8.17
N VAL A 15 -5.81 4.41 8.31
CA VAL A 15 -6.72 3.39 7.76
C VAL A 15 -8.13 3.54 8.35
N GLU A 16 -8.24 3.70 9.66
CA GLU A 16 -9.53 3.91 10.36
C GLU A 16 -10.23 5.18 9.88
N SER A 17 -9.48 6.28 9.66
CA SER A 17 -10.05 7.51 9.11
C SER A 17 -10.61 7.34 7.70
N TYR A 18 -10.01 6.46 6.89
CA TYR A 18 -10.53 6.12 5.57
C TYR A 18 -11.72 5.17 5.69
N GLY A 19 -11.65 4.16 6.56
CA GLY A 19 -12.75 3.25 6.82
C GLY A 19 -14.00 3.97 7.32
N ALA A 20 -13.87 5.02 8.13
CA ALA A 20 -15.01 5.85 8.56
C ALA A 20 -15.71 6.62 7.41
N ARG A 21 -15.09 6.72 6.23
CA ARG A 21 -15.58 7.52 5.09
C ARG A 21 -15.91 6.69 3.86
N TYR A 22 -15.34 5.50 3.74
CA TYR A 22 -15.44 4.65 2.55
C TYR A 22 -15.81 3.23 2.97
N GLU A 23 -16.67 2.58 2.21
CA GLU A 23 -17.12 1.20 2.48
C GLU A 23 -15.98 0.17 2.33
N ARG A 24 -14.98 0.51 1.50
CA ARG A 24 -13.82 -0.32 1.21
C ARG A 24 -12.55 0.53 1.11
N VAL A 25 -11.45 0.03 1.68
CA VAL A 25 -10.12 0.66 1.67
C VAL A 25 -9.10 -0.37 1.22
N ASP A 26 -8.43 -0.08 0.12
CA ASP A 26 -7.38 -0.94 -0.43
C ASP A 26 -6.02 -0.25 -0.25
N VAL A 27 -5.06 -0.96 0.36
CA VAL A 27 -3.67 -0.49 0.52
C VAL A 27 -2.74 -1.39 -0.29
N VAL A 28 -1.98 -0.78 -1.19
CA VAL A 28 -1.20 -1.50 -2.21
C VAL A 28 0.29 -1.17 -2.06
N PHE A 29 1.10 -2.21 -1.97
CA PHE A 29 2.56 -2.15 -1.83
C PHE A 29 3.26 -2.78 -3.04
N ASP A 30 4.52 -2.40 -3.25
CA ASP A 30 5.39 -3.09 -4.21
C ASP A 30 5.75 -4.50 -3.77
N VAL A 31 6.12 -5.35 -4.73
CA VAL A 31 6.78 -6.63 -4.52
C VAL A 31 8.27 -6.51 -4.87
N TYR A 32 9.13 -6.78 -3.89
CA TYR A 32 10.58 -6.76 -4.05
C TYR A 32 11.14 -8.14 -4.39
N LYS A 33 11.08 -8.55 -5.68
CA LYS A 33 11.63 -9.83 -6.14
C LYS A 33 13.13 -9.73 -6.39
N LYS A 34 13.89 -10.74 -5.92
CA LYS A 34 15.36 -10.83 -6.15
C LYS A 34 15.72 -11.11 -7.61
N SER A 35 14.86 -11.82 -8.34
CA SER A 35 15.04 -12.19 -9.75
C SER A 35 14.60 -11.11 -10.76
N SER A 36 14.02 -9.99 -10.29
CA SER A 36 13.54 -8.92 -11.17
C SER A 36 14.70 -8.21 -11.87
N LEU A 37 14.49 -7.74 -13.10
CA LEU A 37 15.43 -6.84 -13.80
C LEU A 37 15.76 -5.58 -12.97
N LYS A 38 14.82 -5.14 -12.12
CA LYS A 38 15.02 -4.00 -11.22
C LYS A 38 15.88 -4.34 -9.99
N SER A 39 16.14 -5.63 -9.72
CA SER A 39 16.95 -6.06 -8.59
C SER A 39 18.41 -5.62 -8.73
N GLU A 40 18.97 -5.66 -9.94
CA GLU A 40 20.36 -5.29 -10.20
C GLU A 40 20.61 -3.80 -9.91
N THR A 41 19.69 -2.94 -10.34
CA THR A 41 19.72 -1.49 -10.04
C THR A 41 19.54 -1.22 -8.56
N ARG A 42 18.73 -2.02 -7.84
CA ARG A 42 18.56 -1.92 -6.38
C ARG A 42 19.81 -2.36 -5.63
N SER A 43 20.47 -3.44 -6.06
CA SER A 43 21.73 -3.92 -5.49
C SER A 43 22.85 -2.88 -5.60
N LYS A 44 22.86 -2.09 -6.69
CA LYS A 44 23.83 -0.99 -6.88
C LYS A 44 23.61 0.21 -5.95
N LYS A 45 22.42 0.38 -5.34
CA LYS A 45 22.11 1.48 -4.39
C LYS A 45 22.67 1.27 -2.97
N GLY A 46 23.43 0.19 -2.75
CA GLY A 46 24.11 -0.15 -1.50
C GLY A 46 23.30 -1.11 -0.63
N GLN A 47 24.00 -1.96 0.12
CA GLN A 47 23.38 -2.85 1.09
C GLN A 47 23.01 -2.05 2.34
N GLY A 48 21.71 -1.89 2.58
CA GLY A 48 21.21 -1.36 3.86
C GLY A 48 21.55 -2.29 5.03
N ILE A 49 21.39 -1.81 6.25
CA ILE A 49 21.56 -2.66 7.43
C ILE A 49 20.33 -3.57 7.55
N ARG A 50 20.53 -4.88 7.40
CA ARG A 50 19.47 -5.87 7.62
C ARG A 50 18.99 -5.83 9.06
N ARG A 51 17.68 -5.69 9.26
CA ARG A 51 17.02 -5.73 10.58
C ARG A 51 15.68 -6.42 10.46
N LYS A 52 15.44 -7.37 11.35
CA LYS A 52 14.18 -8.09 11.40
C LYS A 52 13.05 -7.12 11.75
N VAL A 53 11.89 -7.29 11.14
CA VAL A 53 10.68 -6.54 11.54
C VAL A 53 9.84 -7.44 12.44
N THR A 54 9.79 -7.09 13.73
CA THR A 54 8.86 -7.68 14.70
C THR A 54 8.26 -6.56 15.53
N GLY A 55 7.02 -6.74 16.01
CA GLY A 55 6.27 -5.67 16.68
C GLY A 55 7.00 -5.03 17.87
N THR A 56 7.67 -5.84 18.68
CA THR A 56 8.36 -5.39 19.90
C THR A 56 9.77 -4.84 19.66
N GLU A 57 10.35 -5.07 18.48
CA GLU A 57 11.66 -4.52 18.14
C GLU A 57 11.57 -3.00 17.96
N ARG A 58 12.64 -2.30 18.34
CA ARG A 58 12.75 -0.86 18.10
C ARG A 58 12.75 -0.58 16.61
N ASP A 59 12.16 0.55 16.24
CA ASP A 59 12.29 1.07 14.89
C ASP A 59 13.77 1.25 14.51
N PRO A 60 14.10 1.32 13.20
CA PRO A 60 15.49 1.35 12.78
C PRO A 60 16.23 2.67 13.14
N GLY A 61 15.54 3.73 13.55
CA GLY A 61 16.07 5.08 13.73
C GLY A 61 16.52 5.75 12.40
N ASN A 62 17.38 5.08 11.63
CA ASN A 62 17.79 5.47 10.29
C ASN A 62 16.98 4.72 9.23
N TRP A 63 15.79 5.25 8.93
CA TRP A 63 14.87 4.70 7.93
C TRP A 63 15.46 4.67 6.52
N GLN A 64 16.26 5.67 6.14
CA GLN A 64 16.86 5.72 4.81
C GLN A 64 17.81 4.54 4.56
N SER A 65 18.63 4.17 5.54
CA SER A 65 19.50 3.00 5.45
C SER A 65 18.69 1.70 5.48
N PHE A 66 17.71 1.61 6.39
CA PHE A 66 16.85 0.43 6.53
C PHE A 66 16.10 0.10 5.23
N LEU A 67 15.52 1.11 4.57
CA LEU A 67 14.73 0.97 3.33
C LEU A 67 15.60 0.72 2.07
N ARG A 68 16.93 0.71 2.17
CA ARG A 68 17.80 0.27 1.05
C ARG A 68 17.82 -1.25 0.91
N ASP A 69 17.59 -1.98 2.00
CA ASP A 69 17.52 -3.44 1.96
C ASP A 69 16.12 -3.90 1.52
N ALA A 70 16.08 -4.75 0.49
CA ALA A 70 14.82 -5.25 -0.06
C ALA A 70 14.08 -6.19 0.92
N SER A 71 14.81 -6.97 1.72
CA SER A 71 14.22 -7.90 2.69
C SER A 71 13.55 -7.13 3.82
N ASN A 72 14.18 -6.06 4.30
CA ASN A 72 13.60 -5.14 5.27
C ASN A 72 12.28 -4.53 4.77
N LYS A 73 12.23 -4.10 3.50
CA LYS A 73 11.00 -3.59 2.88
C LYS A 73 9.90 -4.63 2.81
N THR A 74 10.23 -5.83 2.34
CA THR A 74 9.27 -6.95 2.28
C THR A 74 8.71 -7.27 3.67
N GLU A 75 9.57 -7.41 4.68
CA GLU A 75 9.14 -7.69 6.05
C GLU A 75 8.30 -6.55 6.64
N LEU A 76 8.70 -5.30 6.41
CA LEU A 76 7.93 -4.13 6.85
C LEU A 76 6.54 -4.13 6.23
N PHE A 77 6.42 -4.37 4.92
CA PHE A 77 5.13 -4.36 4.25
C PHE A 77 4.23 -5.50 4.70
N HIS A 78 4.79 -6.68 4.94
CA HIS A 78 4.04 -7.81 5.49
C HIS A 78 3.53 -7.51 6.91
N PHE A 79 4.39 -6.96 7.77
CA PHE A 79 4.03 -6.56 9.13
C PHE A 79 2.92 -5.48 9.12
N LEU A 80 3.08 -4.44 8.31
CA LEU A 80 2.07 -3.37 8.21
C LEU A 80 0.74 -3.89 7.63
N ALA A 81 0.77 -4.79 6.64
CA ALA A 81 -0.45 -5.39 6.10
C ALA A 81 -1.24 -6.13 7.18
N GLU A 82 -0.56 -6.93 8.02
CA GLU A 82 -1.20 -7.62 9.14
C GLU A 82 -1.81 -6.62 10.13
N LYS A 83 -1.06 -5.58 10.52
CA LYS A 83 -1.53 -4.54 11.44
C LYS A 83 -2.73 -3.75 10.90
N MET A 84 -2.74 -3.43 9.61
CA MET A 84 -3.86 -2.72 8.98
C MET A 84 -5.15 -3.57 8.95
N CYS A 85 -5.04 -4.89 8.81
CA CYS A 85 -6.20 -5.79 8.88
C CYS A 85 -6.72 -6.00 10.32
N GLU A 86 -5.93 -5.64 11.34
CA GLU A 86 -6.35 -5.60 12.74
C GLU A 86 -7.06 -4.28 13.12
N ALA A 87 -7.09 -3.28 12.23
CA ALA A 87 -7.68 -1.97 12.50
C ALA A 87 -9.19 -2.07 12.82
N GLU A 88 -9.65 -1.26 13.78
CA GLU A 88 -11.05 -1.28 14.22
C GLU A 88 -11.90 -0.42 13.29
N THR A 89 -12.40 -1.03 12.21
CA THR A 89 -13.27 -0.36 11.25
C THR A 89 -14.42 -1.26 10.79
N THR A 90 -15.56 -0.64 10.50
CA THR A 90 -16.73 -1.31 9.92
C THR A 90 -16.55 -1.59 8.42
N SER A 91 -15.54 -0.99 7.80
CA SER A 91 -15.30 -1.08 6.36
C SER A 91 -14.43 -2.26 5.99
N THR A 92 -14.54 -2.69 4.74
CA THR A 92 -13.67 -3.74 4.20
C THR A 92 -12.28 -3.15 3.96
N VAL A 93 -11.27 -3.69 4.61
CA VAL A 93 -9.86 -3.35 4.40
C VAL A 93 -9.22 -4.51 3.63
N ILE A 94 -8.56 -4.19 2.52
CA ILE A 94 -7.77 -5.16 1.74
C ILE A 94 -6.37 -4.61 1.59
N VAL A 95 -5.37 -5.41 1.93
CA VAL A 95 -3.97 -5.00 1.85
C VAL A 95 -3.16 -6.03 1.11
N THR A 96 -2.34 -5.59 0.16
CA THR A 96 -1.41 -6.48 -0.52
C THR A 96 -0.33 -6.99 0.44
N LYS A 97 0.02 -8.27 0.35
CA LYS A 97 1.08 -8.90 1.14
C LYS A 97 1.93 -9.77 0.23
N GLY A 98 3.02 -9.19 -0.28
CA GLY A 98 3.81 -9.83 -1.34
C GLY A 98 3.00 -9.90 -2.63
N GLU A 99 3.03 -11.06 -3.29
CA GLU A 99 2.21 -11.33 -4.49
C GLU A 99 0.73 -11.54 -4.16
N ASP A 100 0.39 -11.77 -2.88
CA ASP A 100 -0.97 -12.00 -2.43
C ASP A 100 -1.65 -10.72 -1.89
N ALA A 101 -2.89 -10.88 -1.42
CA ALA A 101 -3.62 -9.89 -0.62
C ALA A 101 -4.28 -10.55 0.60
N ILE A 102 -4.52 -9.75 1.64
CA ILE A 102 -5.25 -10.13 2.85
C ILE A 102 -6.37 -9.14 3.14
N SER A 103 -7.37 -9.54 3.92
CA SER A 103 -8.50 -8.69 4.30
C SER A 103 -8.86 -8.85 5.78
N ASN A 104 -9.43 -7.80 6.37
CA ASN A 104 -10.08 -7.86 7.69
C ASN A 104 -11.45 -8.58 7.66
N THR A 105 -12.01 -8.85 6.48
CA THR A 105 -13.28 -9.56 6.31
C THR A 105 -13.09 -10.90 5.57
N ARG A 106 -14.11 -11.76 5.60
CA ARG A 106 -14.14 -13.03 4.85
C ARG A 106 -14.58 -12.85 3.39
N LYS A 107 -13.99 -11.89 2.68
CA LYS A 107 -14.24 -11.66 1.24
C LYS A 107 -13.31 -12.53 0.39
N SER A 108 -13.77 -13.03 -0.77
CA SER A 108 -12.87 -13.65 -1.76
C SER A 108 -11.89 -12.59 -2.31
N LEU A 109 -10.64 -13.00 -2.48
CA LEU A 109 -9.55 -12.15 -2.96
C LEU A 109 -9.01 -12.63 -4.33
N ASP A 110 -9.68 -13.58 -4.98
CA ASP A 110 -9.20 -14.24 -6.20
C ASP A 110 -9.00 -13.27 -7.37
N ALA A 111 -9.72 -12.14 -7.37
CA ALA A 111 -9.61 -11.11 -8.40
C ALA A 111 -8.37 -10.20 -8.23
N VAL A 112 -7.79 -10.16 -7.03
CA VAL A 112 -6.64 -9.31 -6.66
C VAL A 112 -5.41 -10.13 -6.23
N SER A 113 -5.56 -11.44 -6.04
CA SER A 113 -4.55 -12.35 -5.50
C SER A 113 -4.60 -13.71 -6.19
N PRO A 114 -3.45 -14.31 -6.58
CA PRO A 114 -2.12 -13.69 -6.62
C PRO A 114 -2.02 -12.67 -7.76
N CYS A 115 -1.19 -11.64 -7.56
CA CYS A 115 -0.93 -10.60 -8.54
C CYS A 115 0.52 -10.68 -9.04
N CYS A 116 0.70 -10.74 -10.36
CA CYS A 116 2.02 -10.83 -10.98
C CYS A 116 2.72 -9.47 -11.15
N HIS A 117 2.00 -8.35 -10.99
CA HIS A 117 2.55 -7.01 -11.10
C HIS A 117 3.48 -6.71 -9.92
N GLU A 118 4.67 -6.16 -10.20
CA GLU A 118 5.65 -5.86 -9.15
C GLU A 118 5.40 -4.50 -8.48
N GLU A 119 4.86 -3.52 -9.18
CA GLU A 119 4.80 -2.12 -8.73
C GLU A 119 3.40 -1.72 -8.28
N ALA A 120 3.33 -0.98 -7.18
CA ALA A 120 2.08 -0.52 -6.59
C ALA A 120 1.25 0.32 -7.59
N ASP A 121 1.93 1.06 -8.47
CA ASP A 121 1.32 1.93 -9.48
C ASP A 121 0.40 1.20 -10.47
N SER A 122 0.71 -0.03 -10.81
CA SER A 122 -0.03 -0.88 -11.73
C SER A 122 -0.94 -1.84 -10.96
N ARG A 123 -0.50 -2.30 -9.79
CA ARG A 123 -1.31 -3.14 -8.89
C ARG A 123 -2.58 -2.43 -8.42
N ILE A 124 -2.51 -1.13 -8.15
CA ILE A 124 -3.67 -0.37 -7.65
C ILE A 124 -4.88 -0.43 -8.61
N PHE A 125 -4.63 -0.58 -9.91
CA PHE A 125 -5.71 -0.71 -10.91
C PHE A 125 -6.32 -2.12 -10.99
N VAL A 126 -5.63 -3.15 -10.51
CA VAL A 126 -6.22 -4.48 -10.29
C VAL A 126 -7.29 -4.40 -9.20
N HIS A 127 -6.98 -3.71 -8.10
CA HIS A 127 -7.93 -3.44 -7.02
C HIS A 127 -9.08 -2.51 -7.46
N ALA A 128 -8.78 -1.46 -8.24
CA ALA A 128 -9.80 -0.58 -8.81
C ALA A 128 -10.80 -1.34 -9.70
N ARG A 129 -10.31 -2.28 -10.53
CA ARG A 129 -11.16 -3.14 -11.35
C ARG A 129 -12.03 -4.07 -10.51
N ASP A 130 -11.46 -4.70 -9.49
CA ASP A 130 -12.17 -5.61 -8.59
C ASP A 130 -13.31 -4.89 -7.86
N THR A 131 -13.03 -3.77 -7.19
CA THR A 131 -14.08 -3.01 -6.48
C THR A 131 -15.16 -2.47 -7.44
N THR A 132 -14.80 -2.12 -8.67
CA THR A 132 -15.76 -1.69 -9.69
C THR A 132 -16.66 -2.85 -10.11
N THR A 133 -16.09 -4.04 -10.29
CA THR A 133 -16.82 -5.27 -10.65
C THR A 133 -17.75 -5.71 -9.51
N ASP A 134 -17.36 -5.46 -8.26
CA ASP A 134 -18.22 -5.61 -7.08
C ASP A 134 -19.36 -4.58 -6.99
N GLY A 135 -19.45 -3.64 -7.94
CA GLY A 135 -20.53 -2.65 -8.04
C GLY A 135 -20.20 -1.27 -7.49
N SER A 136 -18.94 -0.99 -7.12
CA SER A 136 -18.54 0.35 -6.70
C SER A 136 -18.61 1.33 -7.87
N LYS A 137 -19.47 2.34 -7.76
CA LYS A 137 -19.65 3.38 -8.78
C LYS A 137 -18.68 4.54 -8.66
N SER A 138 -18.02 4.68 -7.52
CA SER A 138 -17.09 5.79 -7.26
C SER A 138 -15.87 5.30 -6.52
N ILE A 139 -14.68 5.63 -7.02
CA ILE A 139 -13.40 5.31 -6.38
C ILE A 139 -12.53 6.55 -6.23
N ILE A 140 -11.63 6.53 -5.25
CA ILE A 140 -10.59 7.55 -5.07
C ILE A 140 -9.25 6.84 -4.96
N ILE A 141 -8.32 7.18 -5.86
CA ILE A 141 -6.98 6.63 -5.92
C ILE A 141 -6.01 7.68 -5.38
N LYS A 142 -5.31 7.37 -4.28
CA LYS A 142 -4.27 8.21 -3.71
C LYS A 142 -2.90 7.60 -3.98
N ALA A 143 -2.09 8.30 -4.75
CA ALA A 143 -0.71 7.93 -5.02
C ALA A 143 0.13 9.20 -5.18
N ASN A 144 1.39 9.11 -4.77
CA ASN A 144 2.37 10.18 -4.98
C ASN A 144 3.14 10.02 -6.29
N ASP A 145 3.05 8.85 -6.92
CA ASP A 145 3.73 8.55 -8.17
C ASP A 145 2.92 9.06 -9.37
N THR A 146 3.58 9.79 -10.26
CA THR A 146 2.97 10.31 -11.49
C THR A 146 2.58 9.21 -12.46
N ASP A 147 3.25 8.05 -12.40
CA ASP A 147 2.95 6.93 -13.28
C ASP A 147 1.53 6.38 -13.03
N VAL A 148 1.01 6.55 -11.80
CA VAL A 148 -0.40 6.21 -11.50
C VAL A 148 -1.37 7.07 -12.31
N LEU A 149 -1.09 8.36 -12.51
CA LEU A 149 -1.95 9.21 -13.34
C LEU A 149 -1.92 8.77 -14.80
N VAL A 150 -0.73 8.46 -15.33
CA VAL A 150 -0.56 8.00 -16.71
C VAL A 150 -1.30 6.69 -16.93
N ILE A 151 -1.15 5.72 -16.02
CA ILE A 151 -1.85 4.44 -16.09
C ILE A 151 -3.36 4.68 -15.95
N ALA A 152 -3.81 5.54 -15.03
CA ALA A 152 -5.24 5.85 -14.86
C ALA A 152 -5.89 6.30 -16.18
N ILE A 153 -5.25 7.20 -16.93
CA ILE A 153 -5.75 7.67 -18.22
C ILE A 153 -5.96 6.50 -19.20
N SER A 154 -5.06 5.51 -19.18
CA SER A 154 -5.15 4.35 -20.08
C SER A 154 -6.23 3.34 -19.69
N VAL A 155 -6.54 3.19 -18.40
CA VAL A 155 -7.46 2.14 -17.91
C VAL A 155 -8.87 2.66 -17.58
N LEU A 156 -9.04 3.97 -17.43
CA LEU A 156 -10.32 4.57 -17.04
C LEU A 156 -11.49 4.18 -17.97
N PRO A 157 -11.33 4.12 -19.31
CA PRO A 157 -12.42 3.68 -20.19
C PRO A 157 -12.92 2.28 -19.86
N SER A 158 -12.01 1.34 -19.60
CA SER A 158 -12.37 -0.04 -19.23
C SER A 158 -13.07 -0.11 -17.86
N LEU A 159 -12.69 0.75 -16.90
CA LEU A 159 -13.40 0.82 -15.63
C LEU A 159 -14.80 1.41 -15.80
N GLN A 160 -14.98 2.37 -16.69
CA GLN A 160 -16.30 2.95 -17.00
C GLN A 160 -17.23 1.92 -17.67
N GLU A 161 -16.70 1.08 -18.55
CA GLU A 161 -17.45 -0.05 -19.14
C GLU A 161 -17.94 -1.05 -18.08
N LEU A 162 -17.18 -1.22 -17.00
CA LEU A 162 -17.57 -2.04 -15.84
C LEU A 162 -18.55 -1.33 -14.89
N GLY A 163 -18.92 -0.08 -15.16
CA GLY A 163 -19.91 0.67 -14.38
C GLY A 163 -19.33 1.72 -13.44
N LEU A 164 -18.03 2.05 -13.53
CA LEU A 164 -17.45 3.15 -12.76
C LEU A 164 -17.97 4.50 -13.28
N GLU A 165 -18.64 5.26 -12.41
CA GLU A 165 -19.17 6.58 -12.75
C GLU A 165 -18.19 7.70 -12.39
N LYS A 166 -17.41 7.55 -11.30
CA LYS A 166 -16.51 8.59 -10.79
C LYS A 166 -15.17 8.01 -10.34
N CYS A 167 -14.07 8.62 -10.79
CA CYS A 167 -12.72 8.32 -10.34
C CYS A 167 -12.03 9.60 -9.88
N GLY A 168 -11.70 9.70 -8.60
CA GLY A 168 -10.91 10.81 -8.06
C GLY A 168 -9.43 10.45 -7.99
N LEU A 169 -8.57 11.21 -8.67
CA LEU A 169 -7.12 11.18 -8.47
C LEU A 169 -6.67 12.52 -7.88
N PRO A 170 -6.76 12.71 -6.55
CA PRO A 170 -6.22 13.90 -5.92
C PRO A 170 -4.71 13.94 -6.14
N LEU A 171 -4.27 14.84 -7.00
CA LEU A 171 -2.87 15.22 -7.08
C LEU A 171 -2.49 15.82 -5.72
N ALA A 172 -1.38 15.36 -5.16
CA ALA A 172 -0.94 15.78 -3.84
C ALA A 172 -0.97 17.32 -3.76
N LYS A 173 -1.74 17.87 -2.81
CA LYS A 173 -1.38 19.17 -2.26
C LYS A 173 -0.05 18.97 -1.55
N GLU A 174 0.90 19.89 -1.74
CA GLU A 174 2.19 19.86 -1.04
C GLU A 174 2.00 19.41 0.42
N PRO A 175 2.85 18.50 0.93
CA PRO A 175 2.69 18.02 2.28
C PRO A 175 2.76 19.21 3.23
N ARG A 176 1.67 19.47 3.97
CA ARG A 176 1.87 20.03 5.30
C ARG A 176 2.75 19.03 6.04
N CYS A 177 3.84 19.51 6.61
CA CYS A 177 4.87 18.73 7.31
C CYS A 177 4.38 18.00 8.57
N ASP A 178 3.12 17.55 8.61
CA ASP A 178 2.44 17.04 9.80
C ASP A 178 2.38 15.50 9.83
N GLY A 179 3.01 14.82 8.87
CA GLY A 179 3.04 13.35 8.77
C GLY A 179 4.45 12.74 8.75
N PHE A 180 5.50 13.53 8.98
CA PHE A 180 6.80 12.96 9.35
C PHE A 180 6.82 12.78 10.87
N PRO A 181 7.28 11.62 11.39
CA PRO A 181 7.46 11.47 12.83
C PRO A 181 8.37 12.60 13.31
N LYS A 182 7.99 13.24 14.42
CA LYS A 182 8.74 14.35 15.04
C LYS A 182 10.19 13.98 15.42
N SER A 183 10.58 12.71 15.27
CA SER A 183 11.96 12.21 15.39
C SER A 183 12.84 12.48 14.16
N MET A 184 12.31 13.12 13.11
CA MET A 184 13.02 13.38 11.85
C MET A 184 13.37 14.87 11.65
N ARG A 185 13.82 15.53 12.73
CA ARG A 185 14.67 16.73 12.69
C ARG A 185 15.98 16.44 13.39
#